data_AF-A0A349E3B8-F1
#
_entry.id   AF-A0A349E3B8-F1
#
_cell.length_a   1.000
_cell.length_b   1.000
_cell.length_c   1.000
_cell.angle_alpha   90.00
_cell.angle_beta   90.00
_cell.angle_gamma   90.00
#
_symmetry.space_group_name_H-M   'P 1'
#
loop_
_entity.id
_entity.type
_entity.pdbx_description
1 polymer ?
#
loop_
_entity_poly.entity_id
_entity_poly.type
_entity_poly.pdbx_seq_one_letter_code
_entity_poly.pdbx_strand_id
1 'polypeptide(L)'
;MKKILAIITLTILNLVITSEGLFAQCAMCRASVESSISEGAGVGAGLNAGILYLSAFPYITLGVLAFLWYRNSKKRHAQRVKISGNYSG
;
A
#
# COMPACT_ATOMS: atom_id res chain seq x y z
N MET A 1 -18.66 23.30 22.73
CA MET A 1 -18.40 21.85 22.90
C MET A 1 -19.53 20.96 22.36
N LYS A 2 -20.80 21.17 22.74
CA LYS A 2 -21.93 20.35 22.27
C LYS A 2 -22.13 20.33 20.74
N LYS A 3 -21.86 21.46 20.06
CA LYS A 3 -21.92 21.59 18.59
C LYS A 3 -20.82 20.78 17.90
N ILE A 4 -19.60 20.79 18.45
CA ILE A 4 -18.47 20.01 17.95
C ILE A 4 -18.74 18.52 18.15
N LEU A 5 -19.27 18.14 19.33
CA LEU A 5 -19.65 16.76 19.61
C LEU A 5 -20.75 16.28 18.64
N ALA A 6 -21.75 17.12 18.36
CA ALA A 6 -22.80 16.80 17.39
C ALA A 6 -22.27 16.64 15.96
N ILE A 7 -21.30 17.47 15.54
CA ILE A 7 -20.66 17.34 14.22
C ILE A 7 -19.84 16.05 14.13
N ILE A 8 -19.11 15.70 15.19
CA ILE A 8 -18.35 14.43 15.27
C ILE A 8 -19.29 13.23 15.24
N THR A 9 -20.39 13.27 16.00
CA THR A 9 -21.39 12.19 15.99
C THR A 9 -22.06 12.06 14.62
N LEU A 10 -22.41 13.16 13.96
CA LEU A 10 -23.06 13.16 12.64
C LEU A 10 -22.13 12.63 11.53
N THR A 11 -20.84 12.95 11.59
CA THR A 11 -19.83 12.48 10.64
C THR A 11 -19.55 10.98 10.81
N ILE A 12 -19.43 10.51 12.05
CA ILE A 12 -19.29 9.08 12.37
C ILE A 12 -20.54 8.31 11.90
N LEU A 13 -21.74 8.84 12.14
CA LEU A 13 -22.97 8.20 11.73
C LEU A 13 -23.10 8.09 10.19
N ASN A 14 -22.70 9.12 9.45
CA ASN A 14 -22.65 9.08 7.98
C ASN A 14 -21.67 8.01 7.46
N LEU A 15 -20.52 7.83 8.12
CA LEU A 15 -19.54 6.83 7.73
C LEU A 15 -20.05 5.39 7.89
N VAL A 16 -20.87 5.14 8.91
CA VAL A 16 -21.46 3.81 9.14
C VAL A 16 -22.59 3.50 8.15
N ILE A 17 -23.41 4.49 7.81
CA ILE A 17 -24.57 4.31 6.91
C ILE A 17 -24.15 4.19 5.44
N THR A 18 -22.99 4.73 5.05
CA THR A 18 -22.48 4.68 3.66
C THR A 18 -21.75 3.37 3.32
N SER A 19 -21.89 2.33 4.15
CA SER A 19 -21.24 1.02 3.99
C SER A 19 -21.97 0.05 3.03
N GLU A 20 -22.72 0.59 2.07
CA GLU A 20 -23.48 -0.18 1.07
C GLU A 20 -22.58 -0.54 -0.12
N GLY A 21 -21.89 -1.69 -0.01
CA GLY A 21 -21.23 -2.35 -1.13
C GLY A 21 -19.92 -1.72 -1.59
N LEU A 22 -18.95 -2.57 -1.96
CA LEU A 22 -17.63 -2.17 -2.46
C LEU A 22 -17.72 -1.62 -3.91
N PHE A 23 -18.66 -0.71 -4.18
CA PHE A 23 -18.72 0.07 -5.39
C PHE A 23 -18.08 1.42 -5.13
N ALA A 24 -16.88 1.58 -5.71
CA ALA A 24 -15.98 2.66 -5.39
C ALA A 24 -16.61 4.05 -5.59
N GLN A 25 -16.58 4.87 -4.54
CA GLN A 25 -17.21 6.20 -4.47
C GLN A 25 -16.41 7.30 -5.19
N CYS A 26 -15.40 6.95 -5.99
CA CYS A 26 -14.57 7.91 -6.70
C CYS A 26 -14.71 7.67 -8.21
N ALA A 27 -15.00 8.72 -8.99
CA ALA A 27 -15.13 8.66 -10.46
C ALA A 27 -13.93 7.98 -11.15
N MET A 28 -12.73 8.12 -10.58
CA MET A 28 -11.51 7.45 -11.04
C MET A 28 -11.59 5.92 -10.91
N CYS A 29 -12.12 5.42 -9.79
CA CYS A 29 -12.26 3.98 -9.57
C CYS A 29 -13.36 3.38 -10.45
N ARG A 30 -14.43 4.15 -10.73
CA ARG A 30 -15.48 3.74 -11.69
C ARG A 30 -14.97 3.64 -13.12
N ALA A 31 -14.16 4.62 -13.56
CA ALA A 31 -13.59 4.63 -14.92
C ALA A 31 -12.67 3.42 -15.19
N SER A 32 -11.84 3.05 -14.22
CA SER A 32 -10.97 1.86 -14.34
C SER A 32 -11.73 0.53 -14.39
N VAL A 33 -12.92 0.48 -13.79
CA VAL A 33 -13.79 -0.71 -13.82
C VAL A 33 -14.51 -0.81 -15.16
N GLU A 34 -15.06 0.31 -15.64
CA GLU A 34 -15.79 0.37 -16.91
C GLU A 34 -14.88 0.02 -18.10
N SER A 35 -13.63 0.49 -18.09
CA SER A 35 -12.64 0.16 -19.12
C SER A 35 -12.28 -1.33 -19.11
N SER A 36 -12.18 -1.94 -17.92
CA SER A 36 -11.84 -3.36 -17.78
C SER A 36 -12.97 -4.30 -18.24
N ILE A 37 -14.23 -3.88 -18.06
CA ILE A 37 -15.42 -4.63 -18.50
C ILE A 37 -15.62 -4.48 -20.02
N SER A 38 -15.40 -3.30 -20.59
CA SER A 38 -15.54 -3.04 -22.04
C SER A 38 -14.54 -3.83 -22.89
N GLU A 39 -13.39 -4.21 -22.34
CA GLU A 39 -12.38 -5.06 -23.02
C GLU A 39 -12.69 -6.57 -22.92
N GLY A 40 -13.83 -6.97 -22.35
CA GLY A 40 -14.28 -8.37 -22.31
C GLY A 40 -13.60 -9.23 -21.24
N ALA A 41 -12.83 -8.61 -20.34
CA ALA A 41 -12.22 -9.31 -19.22
C ALA A 41 -13.24 -9.42 -18.07
N GLY A 42 -13.63 -10.66 -17.72
CA GLY A 42 -14.53 -10.97 -16.59
C GLY A 42 -13.93 -10.70 -15.21
N VAL A 43 -13.45 -9.48 -14.97
CA VAL A 43 -12.69 -9.03 -13.78
C VAL A 43 -13.62 -8.34 -12.76
N GLY A 44 -14.94 -8.55 -12.84
CA GLY A 44 -15.89 -8.02 -11.87
C GLY A 44 -15.84 -8.70 -10.50
N ALA A 45 -15.47 -9.99 -10.44
CA ALA A 45 -15.53 -10.78 -9.20
C ALA A 45 -14.29 -10.63 -8.28
N GLY A 46 -13.23 -9.95 -8.73
CA GLY A 46 -11.93 -9.88 -8.04
C GLY A 46 -11.37 -8.46 -7.86
N LEU A 47 -12.16 -7.42 -8.15
CA LEU A 47 -11.69 -6.05 -8.23
C LEU A 47 -11.02 -5.54 -6.93
N ASN A 48 -11.59 -5.90 -5.77
CA ASN A 48 -11.02 -5.54 -4.47
C ASN A 48 -9.68 -6.25 -4.21
N ALA A 49 -9.52 -7.47 -4.70
CA ALA A 49 -8.24 -8.18 -4.65
C ALA A 49 -7.21 -7.53 -5.59
N GLY A 50 -7.63 -7.03 -6.75
CA GLY A 50 -6.77 -6.28 -7.68
C GLY A 50 -6.22 -4.98 -7.08
N ILE A 51 -7.05 -4.19 -6.40
CA ILE A 51 -6.63 -2.94 -5.73
C ILE A 51 -5.69 -3.23 -4.55
N LEU A 52 -5.99 -4.25 -3.74
CA LEU A 52 -5.10 -4.69 -2.66
C LEU A 52 -3.77 -5.22 -3.21
N TYR A 53 -3.78 -5.94 -4.32
CA TYR A 53 -2.57 -6.44 -4.96
C TYR A 53 -1.67 -5.30 -5.50
N LEU A 54 -2.25 -4.36 -6.25
CA LEU A 54 -1.51 -3.22 -6.81
C LEU A 54 -0.96 -2.29 -5.72
N SER A 55 -1.67 -2.12 -4.61
CA SER A 55 -1.19 -1.33 -3.48
C SER A 55 -0.18 -2.07 -2.60
N ALA A 56 -0.31 -3.39 -2.41
CA ALA A 56 0.65 -4.18 -1.63
C ALA A 56 2.00 -4.35 -2.34
N PHE A 57 1.99 -4.46 -3.67
CA PHE A 57 3.19 -4.68 -4.48
C PHE A 57 4.34 -3.68 -4.22
N PRO A 58 4.13 -2.34 -4.21
CA PRO A 58 5.20 -1.39 -3.94
C PRO A 58 5.79 -1.53 -2.53
N TYR A 59 4.97 -1.82 -1.50
CA TYR A 59 5.46 -1.99 -0.13
C TYR A 59 6.30 -3.25 0.03
N ILE A 60 5.86 -4.37 -0.56
CA ILE A 60 6.62 -5.63 -0.52
C ILE A 60 7.95 -5.46 -1.27
N THR A 61 7.91 -4.85 -2.45
CA THR A 61 9.11 -4.61 -3.27
C THR A 61 10.14 -3.76 -2.53
N LEU A 62 9.71 -2.67 -1.90
CA LEU A 62 10.58 -1.83 -1.09
C LEU A 62 11.15 -2.58 0.13
N GLY A 63 10.33 -3.39 0.81
CA GLY A 63 10.78 -4.20 1.94
C GLY A 63 11.88 -5.20 1.56
N VAL A 64 11.73 -5.89 0.42
CA VAL A 64 12.74 -6.84 -0.08
C VAL A 64 14.03 -6.10 -0.44
N LEU A 65 13.94 -4.98 -1.17
CA LEU A 65 15.11 -4.19 -1.54
C LEU A 65 15.86 -3.67 -0.32
N ALA A 66 15.14 -3.14 0.68
CA ALA A 66 15.73 -2.66 1.93
C ALA A 66 16.43 -3.79 2.70
N PHE A 67 15.82 -4.97 2.78
CA PHE A 67 16.40 -6.13 3.45
C PHE A 67 17.68 -6.62 2.76
N LEU A 68 17.65 -6.75 1.42
CA LEU A 68 18.82 -7.15 0.63
C LEU A 68 19.96 -6.14 0.76
N TRP A 69 19.64 -4.84 0.70
CA TRP A 69 20.60 -3.77 0.88
C TRP A 69 21.25 -3.81 2.28
N TYR A 70 20.45 -3.94 3.34
CA TYR A 70 20.95 -4.03 4.71
C TYR A 70 21.89 -5.22 4.91
N ARG A 71 21.50 -6.40 4.41
CA ARG A 71 22.32 -7.62 4.49
C ARG A 71 23.65 -7.44 3.75
N ASN A 72 23.64 -6.83 2.57
CA ASN A 72 24.87 -6.59 1.80
C ASN A 72 25.74 -5.52 2.48
N SER A 73 25.15 -4.45 2.99
CA SER A 73 25.85 -3.37 3.68
C SER A 73 26.61 -3.87 4.91
N LYS A 74 25.97 -4.73 5.74
CA LYS A 74 26.64 -5.39 6.89
C LYS A 74 27.86 -6.21 6.49
N LYS A 75 27.76 -7.01 5.42
CA LYS A 75 28.91 -7.77 4.90
C LYS A 75 30.04 -6.85 4.46
N ARG A 76 29.73 -5.79 3.72
CA ARG A 76 30.74 -4.83 3.23
C ARG A 76 31.41 -4.06 4.37
N HIS A 77 30.67 -3.69 5.41
CA HIS A 77 31.24 -3.03 6.58
C HIS A 77 32.21 -3.96 7.32
N ALA A 78 31.82 -5.21 7.58
CA ALA A 78 32.70 -6.20 8.20
C ALA A 78 33.97 -6.46 7.38
N GLN A 79 33.88 -6.48 6.05
CA GLN A 79 35.05 -6.61 5.16
C GLN A 79 35.95 -5.38 5.22
N ARG A 80 35.40 -4.15 5.21
CA ARG A 80 36.20 -2.93 5.33
C ARG A 80 36.93 -2.84 6.68
N VAL A 81 36.29 -3.25 7.78
CA VAL A 81 36.94 -3.28 9.11
C VAL A 81 38.13 -4.24 9.12
N LYS A 82 37.98 -5.44 8.53
CA LYS A 82 39.10 -6.40 8.41
C LYS A 82 40.26 -5.85 7.56
N ILE A 83 39.94 -5.24 6.42
CA ILE A 83 40.96 -4.63 5.55
C ILE A 83 41.69 -3.51 6.29
N SER A 84 40.97 -2.59 6.92
CA SER A 84 41.59 -1.47 7.65
C SER A 84 42.46 -1.94 8.81
N GLY A 85 42.06 -2.98 9.54
CA GLY A 85 42.87 -3.57 10.61
C GLY A 85 44.15 -4.24 10.11
N ASN A 86 44.16 -4.79 8.89
CA ASN A 86 45.33 -5.45 8.31
C ASN A 86 46.38 -4.47 7.75
N TYR A 87 46.03 -3.19 7.53
CA TYR A 87 46.97 -2.14 7.10
C TYR A 87 47.55 -1.31 8.26
N SER A 88 47.10 -1.54 9.50
CA SER A 88 47.55 -0.82 10.70
C SER A 88 48.47 -1.66 11.60
N GLY A 89 48.92 -2.83 11.14
CA GLY A 89 49.86 -3.72 11.82
C GLY A 89 51.22 -3.74 11.14
#